data_AF-A0A8J3WWN0-F1
#
_entry.id   AF-A0A8J3WWN0-F1
#
_cell.length_a   1.000
_cell.length_b   1.000
_cell.length_c   1.000
_cell.angle_alpha   90.00
_cell.angle_beta   90.00
_cell.angle_gamma   90.00
#
_symmetry.space_group_name_H-M   'P 1'
#
loop_
_entity.id
_entity.type
_entity.pdbx_description
1 polymer ?
#
loop_
_entity_poly.entity_id
_entity_poly.type
_entity_poly.pdbx_seq_one_letter_code
_entity_poly.pdbx_strand_id
1 'polypeptide(L)'
;MSHTQAQGPAAQTQAILRELANVHQKAQADHKVGQPGLYSRILVIVDGTAPVENEYDSCYMTPIAPPGSGQGYYTLTAPQGTEGAERPADISVDEAKLSQGDSEVAALLDAYEWITTAGFQAATESIRIVLVSNIGPCNACKARLQIFYNDVLTAASDATSKASITVESIYDTGDAFFDTERGNRIATTYGYRNATKTPYDISGQKGSYWQYVLPRPY
;
A
#
# COMPACT_ATOMS: atom_id res chain seq x y z
N MET A 1 10.88 -29.41 -10.89
CA MET A 1 11.02 -27.98 -10.59
C MET A 1 10.18 -27.24 -11.61
N SER A 2 9.01 -26.75 -11.19
CA SER A 2 8.12 -26.01 -12.09
C SER A 2 8.64 -24.59 -12.16
N HIS A 3 9.17 -24.18 -13.32
CA HIS A 3 9.49 -22.78 -13.57
C HIS A 3 8.16 -22.04 -13.74
N THR A 4 7.68 -21.39 -12.69
CA THR A 4 6.59 -20.42 -12.82
C THR A 4 7.12 -19.29 -13.72
N GLN A 5 6.66 -19.25 -14.97
CA GLN A 5 7.04 -18.17 -15.89
C GLN A 5 6.54 -16.84 -15.32
N ALA A 6 7.44 -15.86 -15.22
CA ALA A 6 7.09 -14.49 -14.84
C ALA A 6 5.92 -14.00 -15.69
N GLN A 7 4.90 -13.43 -15.04
CA GLN A 7 3.75 -12.90 -15.76
C GLN A 7 4.16 -11.64 -16.53
N GLY A 8 3.65 -11.50 -17.76
CA GLY A 8 3.88 -10.30 -18.56
C GLY A 8 3.29 -9.04 -17.89
N PRO A 9 3.78 -7.83 -18.24
CA PRO A 9 3.31 -6.57 -17.64
C PRO A 9 1.79 -6.40 -17.65
N ALA A 10 1.12 -6.88 -18.71
CA ALA A 10 -0.33 -6.82 -18.84
C ALA A 10 -1.08 -7.61 -17.75
N ALA A 11 -0.55 -8.76 -17.33
CA ALA A 11 -1.16 -9.58 -16.29
C ALA A 11 -1.02 -8.94 -14.90
N GLN A 12 0.14 -8.33 -14.62
CA GLN A 12 0.32 -7.54 -13.38
C GLN A 12 -0.61 -6.33 -13.36
N THR A 13 -0.72 -5.59 -14.46
CA THR A 13 -1.67 -4.48 -14.58
C THR A 13 -3.11 -4.98 -14.38
N GLN A 14 -3.48 -6.12 -14.97
CA GLN A 14 -4.82 -6.69 -14.79
C GLN A 14 -5.10 -7.07 -13.33
N ALA A 15 -4.12 -7.62 -12.60
CA ALA A 15 -4.24 -7.91 -11.18
C ALA A 15 -4.46 -6.62 -10.36
N ILE A 16 -3.66 -5.58 -10.62
CA ILE A 16 -3.82 -4.27 -9.98
C ILE A 16 -5.21 -3.68 -10.25
N LEU A 17 -5.69 -3.71 -11.49
CA LEU A 17 -7.00 -3.17 -11.86
C LEU A 17 -8.16 -3.94 -11.21
N ARG A 18 -8.05 -5.27 -11.16
CA ARG A 18 -9.02 -6.12 -10.45
C ARG A 18 -9.10 -5.72 -8.99
N GLU A 19 -7.95 -5.52 -8.35
CA GLU A 19 -7.92 -5.15 -6.94
C GLU A 19 -8.37 -3.73 -6.65
N LEU A 20 -8.06 -2.80 -7.54
CA LEU A 20 -8.57 -1.44 -7.47
C LEU A 20 -10.11 -1.47 -7.55
N ALA A 21 -10.68 -2.23 -8.49
CA ALA A 21 -12.13 -2.40 -8.61
C ALA A 21 -12.75 -3.02 -7.34
N ASN A 22 -12.12 -4.05 -6.76
CA ASN A 22 -12.58 -4.68 -5.51
C ASN A 22 -12.61 -3.68 -4.35
N VAL A 23 -11.55 -2.89 -4.19
CA VAL A 23 -11.42 -1.85 -3.16
C VAL A 23 -12.49 -0.76 -3.34
N HIS A 24 -12.74 -0.30 -4.58
CA HIS A 24 -13.81 0.64 -4.88
C HIS A 24 -15.21 0.07 -4.59
N GLN A 25 -15.45 -1.20 -4.92
CA GLN A 25 -16.74 -1.85 -4.66
C GLN A 25 -17.03 -1.88 -3.15
N LYS A 26 -16.03 -2.18 -2.32
CA LYS A 26 -16.16 -2.13 -0.85
C LYS A 26 -16.45 -0.70 -0.36
N ALA A 27 -15.71 0.28 -0.86
CA ALA A 27 -15.93 1.69 -0.52
C ALA A 27 -17.35 2.18 -0.89
N GLN A 28 -17.89 1.73 -2.03
CA GLN A 28 -19.24 2.06 -2.46
C GLN A 28 -20.32 1.38 -1.61
N ALA A 29 -20.11 0.12 -1.22
CA ALA A 29 -21.06 -0.62 -0.38
C ALA A 29 -21.19 -0.02 1.03
N ASP A 30 -20.09 0.51 1.57
CA ASP A 30 -20.04 1.09 2.91
C ASP A 30 -20.35 2.60 2.92
N HIS A 31 -20.79 3.15 1.79
CA HIS A 31 -21.20 4.54 1.63
C HIS A 31 -22.58 4.80 2.30
N LYS A 32 -22.63 4.67 3.62
CA LYS A 32 -23.76 5.09 4.47
C LYS A 32 -23.40 6.42 5.13
N VAL A 33 -23.73 7.51 4.43
CA VAL A 33 -23.77 8.91 4.89
C VAL A 33 -22.40 9.56 5.16
N GLY A 34 -22.02 10.54 4.32
CA GLY A 34 -21.05 11.60 4.69
C GLY A 34 -19.78 11.66 3.85
N GLN A 35 -18.99 10.57 3.80
CA GLN A 35 -17.79 10.42 2.95
C GLN A 35 -17.55 8.93 2.65
N PRO A 36 -17.01 8.55 1.47
CA PRO A 36 -16.66 7.17 1.17
C PRO A 36 -15.59 6.68 2.15
N GLY A 37 -15.76 5.47 2.69
CA GLY A 37 -14.75 4.87 3.55
C GLY A 37 -13.42 4.70 2.81
N LEU A 38 -12.30 4.85 3.51
CA LEU A 38 -10.96 4.54 3.02
C LEU A 38 -10.73 3.03 3.14
N TYR A 39 -10.57 2.36 2.00
CA TYR A 39 -10.24 0.95 1.90
C TYR A 39 -8.90 0.79 1.21
N SER A 40 -8.12 -0.18 1.68
CA SER A 40 -6.78 -0.44 1.15
C SER A 40 -6.49 -1.93 1.15
N ARG A 41 -5.59 -2.34 0.27
CA ARG A 41 -4.90 -3.63 0.36
C ARG A 41 -3.51 -3.52 -0.23
N ILE A 42 -2.64 -4.47 0.11
CA ILE A 42 -1.31 -4.56 -0.49
C ILE A 42 -1.20 -5.82 -1.34
N LEU A 43 -0.66 -5.67 -2.54
CA LEU A 43 -0.20 -6.75 -3.40
C LEU A 43 1.31 -6.88 -3.25
N VAL A 44 1.80 -8.08 -2.95
CA VAL A 44 3.21 -8.43 -2.97
C VAL A 44 3.45 -9.32 -4.19
N ILE A 45 3.97 -8.70 -5.25
CA ILE A 45 4.33 -9.33 -6.52
C ILE A 45 5.78 -9.79 -6.40
N VAL A 46 6.05 -11.07 -6.62
CA VAL A 46 7.40 -11.65 -6.47
C VAL A 46 7.85 -12.18 -7.83
N ASP A 47 9.04 -11.78 -8.27
CA ASP A 47 9.63 -12.20 -9.55
C ASP A 47 8.67 -12.03 -10.74
N GLY A 48 7.89 -10.94 -10.69
CA GLY A 48 6.88 -10.60 -11.70
C GLY A 48 5.60 -11.44 -11.66
N THR A 49 5.44 -12.35 -10.70
CA THR A 49 4.22 -13.14 -10.47
C THR A 49 3.26 -12.35 -9.59
N ALA A 50 2.12 -11.93 -10.14
CA ALA A 50 1.10 -11.23 -9.39
C ALA A 50 0.19 -12.19 -8.63
N PRO A 51 -0.29 -11.81 -7.43
CA PRO A 51 -1.16 -12.64 -6.62
C PRO A 51 -2.51 -12.90 -7.28
N VAL A 52 -2.96 -14.14 -7.10
CA VAL A 52 -4.33 -14.60 -7.34
C VAL A 52 -4.91 -15.08 -6.02
N GLU A 53 -6.25 -15.09 -5.90
CA GLU A 53 -6.88 -15.55 -4.67
C GLU A 53 -6.44 -16.97 -4.33
N ASN A 54 -6.11 -17.19 -3.06
CA ASN A 54 -5.66 -18.47 -2.49
C ASN A 54 -4.27 -18.95 -2.91
N GLU A 55 -3.45 -18.12 -3.57
CA GLU A 55 -2.03 -18.40 -3.80
C GLU A 55 -1.18 -17.54 -2.84
N TYR A 56 -0.53 -18.19 -1.87
CA TYR A 56 0.18 -17.51 -0.77
C TYR A 56 1.66 -17.90 -0.64
N ASP A 57 2.12 -18.89 -1.42
CA ASP A 57 3.48 -19.44 -1.30
C ASP A 57 4.49 -18.66 -2.15
N SER A 58 4.05 -18.13 -3.29
CA SER A 58 4.89 -17.50 -4.31
C SER A 58 4.74 -15.98 -4.34
N CYS A 59 3.62 -15.46 -3.86
CA CYS A 59 3.23 -14.06 -3.86
C CYS A 59 2.14 -13.88 -2.78
N TYR A 60 1.76 -12.63 -2.50
CA TYR A 60 0.80 -12.37 -1.44
C TYR A 60 -0.12 -11.22 -1.73
N MET A 61 -1.30 -11.27 -1.11
CA MET A 61 -2.27 -10.20 -1.18
C MET A 61 -2.99 -10.12 0.16
N THR A 62 -2.85 -9.00 0.84
CA THR A 62 -3.50 -8.77 2.14
C THR A 62 -5.02 -8.83 1.97
N PRO A 63 -5.79 -9.14 3.03
CA PRO A 63 -7.21 -8.82 3.06
C PRO A 63 -7.46 -7.34 2.73
N ILE A 64 -8.66 -7.02 2.23
CA ILE A 64 -9.07 -5.62 2.05
C ILE A 64 -9.35 -5.05 3.44
N ALA A 65 -8.53 -4.10 3.85
CA ALA A 65 -8.64 -3.41 5.12
C ALA A 65 -9.75 -2.34 5.06
N PRO A 66 -10.71 -2.33 6.00
CA PRO A 66 -11.75 -1.32 6.09
C PRO A 66 -11.30 -0.08 6.89
N PRO A 67 -12.05 1.04 6.83
CA PRO A 67 -11.83 2.18 7.71
C PRO A 67 -11.89 1.76 9.19
N GLY A 68 -11.00 2.33 10.00
CA GLY A 68 -10.93 2.03 11.43
C GLY A 68 -10.19 0.74 11.77
N SER A 69 -9.62 0.02 10.79
CA SER A 69 -8.89 -1.23 11.04
C SER A 69 -7.45 -1.04 11.49
N GLY A 70 -6.91 0.18 11.38
CA GLY A 70 -5.51 0.47 11.68
C GLY A 70 -5.15 0.25 13.15
N GLN A 71 -4.06 -0.50 13.38
CA GLN A 71 -3.56 -0.86 14.70
C GLN A 71 -2.07 -1.29 14.63
N GLY A 72 -1.43 -1.41 15.79
CA GLY A 72 -0.08 -1.97 15.93
C GLY A 72 1.06 -1.01 15.58
N TYR A 73 2.16 -1.57 15.05
CA TYR A 73 3.46 -0.90 14.91
C TYR A 73 3.39 0.39 14.09
N TYR A 74 2.67 0.39 12.96
CA TYR A 74 2.62 1.51 12.03
C TYR A 74 1.67 2.66 12.44
N THR A 75 1.11 2.65 13.65
CA THR A 75 0.14 3.68 14.07
C THR A 75 0.72 5.09 14.21
N LEU A 76 2.04 5.23 14.41
CA LEU A 76 2.73 6.51 14.68
C LEU A 76 2.27 7.23 15.97
N THR A 77 1.56 6.53 16.86
CA THR A 77 1.05 7.09 18.12
C THR A 77 1.74 6.49 19.35
N ALA A 78 2.66 5.55 19.13
CA ALA A 78 3.45 4.96 20.20
C ALA A 78 4.28 6.03 20.92
N PRO A 79 4.31 6.05 22.27
CA PRO A 79 5.21 6.89 23.03
C PRO A 79 6.68 6.63 22.62
N GLN A 80 7.50 7.68 22.68
CA GLN A 80 8.93 7.55 22.36
C GLN A 80 9.59 6.51 23.28
N GLY A 81 10.36 5.58 22.69
CA GLY A 81 11.03 4.50 23.42
C GLY A 81 10.14 3.30 23.74
N THR A 82 8.93 3.22 23.17
CA THR A 82 8.08 2.02 23.22
C THR A 82 8.04 1.31 21.87
N GLU A 83 7.50 0.10 21.85
CA GLU A 83 7.34 -0.69 20.62
C GLU A 83 6.35 0.00 19.67
N GLY A 84 6.85 0.47 18.53
CA GLY A 84 6.09 1.18 17.50
C GLY A 84 6.99 1.99 16.58
N ALA A 85 6.49 2.29 15.38
CA ALA A 85 7.20 3.14 14.42
C ALA A 85 7.31 4.56 14.98
N GLU A 86 8.52 5.14 14.92
CA GLU A 86 8.76 6.51 15.33
C GLU A 86 8.02 7.48 14.40
N ARG A 87 7.25 8.41 14.99
CA ARG A 87 6.54 9.45 14.25
C ARG A 87 7.54 10.48 13.70
N PRO A 88 7.60 10.69 12.37
CA PRO A 88 8.42 11.75 11.80
C PRO A 88 8.03 13.14 12.31
N ALA A 89 9.00 14.04 12.42
CA ALA A 89 8.81 15.36 13.03
C ALA A 89 7.81 16.25 12.25
N ASP A 90 7.69 16.05 10.94
CA ASP A 90 6.79 16.75 10.03
C ASP A 90 5.33 16.24 10.10
N ILE A 91 5.10 15.06 10.69
CA ILE A 91 3.76 14.55 10.95
C ILE A 91 3.31 15.01 12.33
N SER A 92 2.29 15.86 12.41
CA SER A 92 1.77 16.31 13.71
C SER A 92 1.20 15.15 14.54
N VAL A 93 1.17 15.30 15.87
CA VAL A 93 0.54 14.32 16.77
C VAL A 93 -0.93 14.13 16.44
N ASP A 94 -1.62 15.21 16.05
CA ASP A 94 -3.04 15.17 15.74
C ASP A 94 -3.32 14.44 14.42
N GLU A 95 -2.49 14.67 13.38
CA GLU A 95 -2.57 13.92 12.12
C GLU A 95 -2.29 12.42 12.37
N ALA A 96 -1.27 12.09 13.17
CA ALA A 96 -0.96 10.70 13.50
C ALA A 96 -2.13 10.01 14.21
N LYS A 97 -2.73 10.66 15.23
CA LYS A 97 -3.89 10.13 15.97
C LYS A 97 -5.13 9.99 15.10
N LEU A 98 -5.39 10.97 14.24
CA LEU A 98 -6.56 10.96 13.35
C LEU A 98 -6.50 9.84 12.32
N SER A 99 -5.30 9.58 11.80
CA SER A 99 -5.04 8.59 10.76
C SER A 99 -4.63 7.20 11.29
N GLN A 100 -4.52 7.01 12.61
CA GLN A 100 -4.05 5.73 13.16
C GLN A 100 -4.95 4.54 12.78
N GLY A 101 -6.24 4.82 12.55
CA GLY A 101 -7.24 3.85 12.12
C GLY A 101 -7.41 3.78 10.60
N ASP A 102 -6.62 4.49 9.80
CA ASP A 102 -6.71 4.42 8.34
C ASP A 102 -6.37 2.99 7.85
N SER A 103 -7.02 2.54 6.78
CA SER A 103 -6.95 1.14 6.34
C SER A 103 -5.55 0.72 5.88
N GLU A 104 -4.74 1.66 5.37
CA GLU A 104 -3.36 1.41 4.99
C GLU A 104 -2.56 0.82 6.16
N VAL A 105 -2.81 1.27 7.39
CA VAL A 105 -2.06 0.84 8.58
C VAL A 105 -2.17 -0.68 8.79
N ALA A 106 -3.39 -1.23 8.65
CA ALA A 106 -3.62 -2.66 8.79
C ALA A 106 -2.99 -3.47 7.65
N ALA A 107 -3.10 -2.96 6.41
CA ALA A 107 -2.50 -3.62 5.25
C ALA A 107 -0.97 -3.68 5.34
N LEU A 108 -0.33 -2.63 5.85
CA LEU A 108 1.13 -2.58 6.02
C LEU A 108 1.64 -3.64 6.99
N LEU A 109 0.97 -3.81 8.14
CA LEU A 109 1.37 -4.78 9.14
C LEU A 109 1.28 -6.22 8.62
N ASP A 110 0.15 -6.55 7.98
CA ASP A 110 -0.11 -7.87 7.39
C ASP A 110 0.87 -8.20 6.25
N ALA A 111 1.13 -7.23 5.36
CA ALA A 111 2.12 -7.40 4.30
C ALA A 111 3.54 -7.60 4.85
N TYR A 112 3.92 -6.83 5.88
CA TYR A 112 5.24 -6.94 6.51
C TYR A 112 5.47 -8.34 7.10
N GLU A 113 4.47 -8.87 7.82
CA GLU A 113 4.52 -10.21 8.40
C GLU A 113 4.77 -11.28 7.32
N TRP A 114 4.00 -11.24 6.22
CA TRP A 114 4.19 -12.22 5.14
C TRP A 114 5.56 -12.06 4.45
N ILE A 115 5.99 -10.82 4.16
CA ILE A 115 7.27 -10.56 3.49
C ILE A 115 8.44 -11.12 4.30
N THR A 116 8.43 -10.89 5.62
CA THR A 116 9.50 -11.31 6.52
C THR A 116 9.47 -12.81 6.84
N THR A 117 8.30 -13.44 6.78
CA THR A 117 8.14 -14.88 7.05
C THR A 117 8.42 -15.74 5.81
N ALA A 118 7.95 -15.31 4.64
CA ALA A 118 7.96 -16.11 3.42
C ALA A 118 8.51 -15.35 2.20
N GLY A 119 8.18 -14.07 2.06
CA GLY A 119 8.48 -13.30 0.84
C GLY A 119 9.95 -13.28 0.43
N PHE A 120 10.87 -13.10 1.38
CA PHE A 120 12.32 -13.10 1.07
C PHE A 120 12.87 -14.46 0.63
N GLN A 121 12.22 -15.56 1.02
CA GLN A 121 12.59 -16.91 0.58
C GLN A 121 12.00 -17.23 -0.79
N ALA A 122 10.81 -16.71 -1.09
CA ALA A 122 10.14 -16.88 -2.37
C ALA A 122 10.82 -16.08 -3.50
N ALA A 123 11.42 -14.92 -3.19
CA ALA A 123 11.97 -14.02 -4.18
C ALA A 123 13.41 -14.35 -4.58
N THR A 124 13.63 -14.51 -5.89
CA THR A 124 14.96 -14.71 -6.48
C THR A 124 15.51 -13.45 -7.15
N GLU A 125 14.65 -12.56 -7.64
CA GLU A 125 15.03 -11.37 -8.41
C GLU A 125 14.41 -10.08 -7.85
N SER A 126 13.12 -10.10 -7.51
CA SER A 126 12.40 -8.89 -7.13
C SER A 126 11.19 -9.13 -6.23
N ILE A 127 10.92 -8.15 -5.37
CA ILE A 127 9.68 -7.99 -4.62
C ILE A 127 9.13 -6.59 -4.93
N ARG A 128 7.95 -6.55 -5.55
CA ARG A 128 7.22 -5.32 -5.83
C ARG A 128 5.98 -5.27 -4.95
N ILE A 129 5.93 -4.28 -4.07
CA ILE A 129 4.89 -4.11 -3.06
C ILE A 129 4.00 -2.96 -3.51
N VAL A 130 2.73 -3.22 -3.75
CA VAL A 130 1.78 -2.25 -4.31
C VAL A 130 0.65 -2.04 -3.33
N LEU A 131 0.63 -0.88 -2.66
CA LEU A 131 -0.56 -0.41 -1.95
C LEU A 131 -1.61 0.00 -2.98
N VAL A 132 -2.78 -0.64 -2.92
CA VAL A 132 -3.96 -0.30 -3.73
C VAL A 132 -5.03 0.27 -2.81
N SER A 133 -5.47 1.49 -3.08
CA SER A 133 -6.47 2.21 -2.27
C SER A 133 -7.51 2.90 -3.15
N ASN A 134 -8.74 3.07 -2.66
CA ASN A 134 -9.76 3.87 -3.37
C ASN A 134 -9.47 5.38 -3.34
N ILE A 135 -8.68 5.83 -2.36
CA ILE A 135 -8.23 7.22 -2.22
C ILE A 135 -6.72 7.18 -2.01
N GLY A 136 -5.98 8.12 -2.60
CA GLY A 136 -4.54 8.24 -2.34
C GLY A 136 -4.26 8.46 -0.86
N PRO A 137 -3.09 8.10 -0.31
CA PRO A 137 -2.84 8.14 1.13
C PRO A 137 -2.79 9.58 1.67
N CYS A 138 -3.15 9.75 2.95
CA CYS A 138 -2.98 11.01 3.69
C CYS A 138 -1.49 11.28 4.04
N ASN A 139 -1.15 12.45 4.61
CA ASN A 139 0.23 12.78 4.97
C ASN A 139 0.87 11.74 5.91
N ALA A 140 0.17 11.33 6.96
CA ALA A 140 0.70 10.31 7.86
C ALA A 140 0.78 8.92 7.19
N CYS A 141 -0.16 8.54 6.31
CA CYS A 141 -0.06 7.28 5.57
C CYS A 141 1.12 7.27 4.58
N LYS A 142 1.49 8.41 3.99
CA LYS A 142 2.72 8.54 3.19
C LYS A 142 3.97 8.28 4.03
N ALA A 143 4.02 8.87 5.24
CA ALA A 143 5.11 8.63 6.19
C ALA A 143 5.19 7.14 6.59
N ARG A 144 4.04 6.51 6.88
CA ARG A 144 3.97 5.07 7.20
C ARG A 144 4.47 4.19 6.05
N LEU A 145 4.11 4.50 4.81
CA LEU A 145 4.64 3.77 3.64
C LEU A 145 6.17 3.91 3.52
N GLN A 146 6.73 5.07 3.83
CA GLN A 146 8.18 5.26 3.82
C GLN A 146 8.87 4.49 4.94
N ILE A 147 8.30 4.47 6.15
CA ILE A 147 8.80 3.68 7.29
C ILE A 147 8.71 2.19 6.96
N PHE A 148 7.57 1.71 6.47
CA PHE A 148 7.41 0.34 6.01
C PHE A 148 8.46 -0.03 4.95
N TYR A 149 8.76 0.86 3.99
CA TYR A 149 9.80 0.59 3.01
C TYR A 149 11.19 0.47 3.65
N ASN A 150 11.53 1.34 4.61
CA ASN A 150 12.77 1.22 5.40
C ASN A 150 12.84 -0.11 6.14
N ASP A 151 11.76 -0.51 6.81
CA ASP A 151 11.69 -1.73 7.59
C ASP A 151 11.87 -2.96 6.70
N VAL A 152 11.19 -3.00 5.55
CA VAL A 152 11.34 -4.10 4.58
C VAL A 152 12.76 -4.16 4.04
N LEU A 153 13.40 -3.03 3.73
CA LEU A 153 14.80 -3.01 3.29
C LEU A 153 15.76 -3.50 4.38
N THR A 154 15.49 -3.15 5.64
CA THR A 154 16.28 -3.59 6.80
C THR A 154 16.12 -5.09 6.99
N ALA A 155 14.89 -5.59 7.01
CA ALA A 155 14.60 -7.02 7.13
C ALA A 155 15.16 -7.83 5.94
N ALA A 156 15.17 -7.27 4.73
CA ALA A 156 15.79 -7.90 3.58
C ALA A 156 17.31 -8.02 3.73
N SER A 157 17.96 -6.98 4.28
CA SER A 157 19.38 -7.01 4.60
C SER A 157 19.70 -8.08 5.64
N ASP A 158 18.91 -8.15 6.72
CA ASP A 158 19.06 -9.13 7.80
C ASP A 158 18.83 -10.57 7.30
N ALA A 159 17.85 -10.76 6.40
CA ALA A 159 17.58 -12.02 5.72
C ALA A 159 18.61 -12.34 4.60
N THR A 160 19.58 -11.46 4.36
CA THR A 160 20.57 -11.55 3.26
C THR A 160 19.98 -11.65 1.86
N SER A 161 18.72 -11.22 1.69
CA SER A 161 18.02 -11.24 0.41
C SER A 161 18.73 -10.36 -0.61
N LYS A 162 18.78 -10.84 -1.87
CA LYS A 162 19.32 -10.09 -3.02
C LYS A 162 18.23 -9.55 -3.93
N ALA A 163 16.97 -9.80 -3.60
CA ALA A 163 15.85 -9.33 -4.38
C ALA A 163 15.83 -7.79 -4.41
N SER A 164 15.55 -7.23 -5.58
CA SER A 164 15.27 -5.81 -5.72
C SER A 164 13.89 -5.50 -5.13
N ILE A 165 13.80 -4.51 -4.24
CA ILE A 165 12.55 -4.18 -3.54
C ILE A 165 12.04 -2.83 -4.00
N THR A 166 10.79 -2.80 -4.47
CA THR A 166 10.08 -1.58 -4.89
C THR A 166 8.77 -1.47 -4.11
N VAL A 167 8.44 -0.27 -3.64
CA VAL A 167 7.15 0.03 -3.01
C VAL A 167 6.41 1.09 -3.82
N GLU A 168 5.13 0.87 -4.06
CA GLU A 168 4.28 1.73 -4.86
C GLU A 168 2.93 1.99 -4.18
N SER A 169 2.34 3.14 -4.49
CA SER A 169 0.97 3.48 -4.15
C SER A 169 0.16 3.71 -5.42
N ILE A 170 -0.94 2.97 -5.55
CA ILE A 170 -1.89 3.04 -6.66
C ILE A 170 -3.28 3.37 -6.12
N TYR A 171 -3.90 4.37 -6.72
CA TYR A 171 -5.23 4.83 -6.34
C TYR A 171 -5.95 5.50 -7.52
N ASP A 172 -7.28 5.55 -7.45
CA ASP A 172 -8.11 6.17 -8.47
C ASP A 172 -9.04 7.22 -7.85
N THR A 173 -8.50 8.44 -7.82
CA THR A 173 -9.18 9.67 -7.42
C THR A 173 -9.23 10.64 -8.59
N GLY A 174 -10.19 11.58 -8.57
CA GLY A 174 -10.32 12.58 -9.64
C GLY A 174 -9.03 13.33 -9.95
N ASP A 175 -8.28 13.68 -8.90
CA ASP A 175 -6.97 14.33 -8.97
C ASP A 175 -5.88 13.44 -8.36
N ALA A 176 -4.64 13.59 -8.85
CA ALA A 176 -3.46 12.91 -8.31
C ALA A 176 -3.20 13.29 -6.84
N PHE A 177 -3.57 14.51 -6.51
CA PHE A 177 -3.27 15.14 -5.25
C PHE A 177 -4.31 16.22 -4.98
N PHE A 178 -4.83 16.28 -3.76
CA PHE A 178 -5.66 17.39 -3.31
C PHE A 178 -5.42 17.69 -1.83
N ASP A 179 -5.46 18.98 -1.51
CA ASP A 179 -5.40 19.49 -0.14
C ASP A 179 -6.81 19.44 0.48
N THR A 180 -6.89 19.07 1.74
CA THR A 180 -8.15 19.09 2.49
C THR A 180 -7.89 19.24 3.98
N GLU A 181 -8.96 19.40 4.74
CA GLU A 181 -8.93 19.25 6.18
C GLU A 181 -9.63 17.95 6.59
N ARG A 182 -9.17 17.30 7.66
CA ARG A 182 -9.88 16.22 8.35
C ARG A 182 -10.11 16.57 9.82
N GLY A 183 -11.18 16.03 10.41
CA GLY A 183 -11.47 16.17 11.84
C GLY A 183 -11.59 17.64 12.29
N ASN A 184 -10.83 18.02 13.30
CA ASN A 184 -10.77 19.37 13.87
C ASN A 184 -9.97 20.36 12.99
N ARG A 185 -10.21 20.36 11.67
CA ARG A 185 -9.52 21.22 10.69
C ARG A 185 -8.01 20.99 10.58
N ILE A 186 -7.59 19.74 10.72
CA ILE A 186 -6.19 19.37 10.54
C ILE A 186 -5.91 19.33 9.05
N ALA A 187 -5.01 20.20 8.58
CA ALA A 187 -4.59 20.24 7.20
C ALA A 187 -3.87 18.94 6.82
N THR A 188 -4.35 18.27 5.78
CA THR A 188 -3.77 17.06 5.22
C THR A 188 -3.88 17.08 3.71
N THR A 189 -3.21 16.13 3.07
CA THR A 189 -3.23 16.01 1.62
C THR A 189 -3.39 14.55 1.26
N TYR A 190 -4.23 14.27 0.27
CA TYR A 190 -4.47 12.92 -0.22
C TYR A 190 -3.82 12.72 -1.58
N GLY A 191 -3.17 11.57 -1.78
CA GLY A 191 -2.43 11.26 -3.00
C GLY A 191 -1.08 11.99 -3.10
N TYR A 192 -0.38 11.84 -4.22
CA TYR A 192 0.97 12.35 -4.42
C TYR A 192 1.01 13.35 -5.57
N ARG A 193 1.59 14.53 -5.33
CA ARG A 193 1.68 15.61 -6.33
C ARG A 193 2.41 15.19 -7.61
N ASN A 194 3.33 14.25 -7.50
CA ASN A 194 4.15 13.70 -8.58
C ASN A 194 3.76 12.26 -8.93
N ALA A 195 2.56 11.80 -8.58
CA ALA A 195 2.03 10.56 -9.12
C ALA A 195 1.84 10.67 -10.65
N THR A 196 2.17 9.60 -11.34
CA THR A 196 1.96 9.49 -12.79
C THR A 196 0.56 8.98 -13.06
N LYS A 197 -0.14 9.62 -14.01
CA LYS A 197 -1.40 9.09 -14.54
C LYS A 197 -1.09 7.94 -15.48
N THR A 198 -1.31 6.71 -15.04
CA THR A 198 -0.99 5.52 -15.83
C THR A 198 -2.25 5.05 -16.57
N PRO A 199 -2.30 5.16 -17.91
CA PRO A 199 -3.43 4.65 -18.68
C PRO A 199 -3.40 3.12 -18.75
N TYR A 200 -4.57 2.52 -18.89
CA TYR A 200 -4.71 1.10 -19.21
C TYR A 200 -5.69 0.89 -20.36
N ASP A 201 -5.44 -0.16 -21.13
CA ASP A 201 -6.33 -0.70 -22.16
C ASP A 201 -6.27 -2.23 -22.07
N ILE A 202 -7.19 -2.81 -21.30
CA ILE A 202 -7.25 -4.26 -21.06
C ILE A 202 -8.65 -4.75 -21.39
N SER A 203 -8.74 -5.74 -22.28
CA SER A 203 -10.01 -6.35 -22.68
C SER A 203 -11.08 -5.34 -23.12
N GLY A 204 -10.66 -4.26 -23.78
CA GLY A 204 -11.53 -3.17 -24.25
C GLY A 204 -11.98 -2.18 -23.18
N GLN A 205 -11.57 -2.37 -21.92
CA GLN A 205 -11.74 -1.37 -20.86
C GLN A 205 -10.57 -0.39 -20.87
N LYS A 206 -10.89 0.88 -21.04
CA LYS A 206 -9.93 1.98 -21.02
C LYS A 206 -10.16 2.86 -19.81
N GLY A 207 -9.07 3.24 -19.17
CA GLY A 207 -9.10 4.15 -18.04
C GLY A 207 -7.69 4.54 -17.61
N SER A 208 -7.58 5.05 -16.39
CA SER A 208 -6.29 5.38 -15.79
C SER A 208 -6.37 5.28 -14.28
N TYR A 209 -5.23 5.05 -13.66
CA TYR A 209 -5.05 5.20 -12.21
C TYR A 209 -3.84 6.12 -11.94
N TRP A 210 -3.73 6.63 -10.72
CA TRP A 210 -2.54 7.32 -10.26
C TRP A 210 -1.56 6.32 -9.68
N GLN A 211 -0.30 6.42 -10.08
CA GLN A 211 0.78 5.57 -9.59
C GLN A 211 1.90 6.43 -9.04
N TYR A 212 2.33 6.12 -7.83
CA TYR A 212 3.51 6.71 -7.22
C TYR A 212 4.47 5.61 -6.78
N VAL A 213 5.69 5.62 -7.32
CA VAL A 213 6.78 4.76 -6.86
C VAL A 213 7.51 5.48 -5.74
N LEU A 214 7.62 4.86 -4.57
CA LEU A 214 8.31 5.47 -3.44
C LEU A 214 9.80 5.62 -3.74
N PRO A 215 10.42 6.76 -3.39
CA PRO A 215 11.86 6.91 -3.49
C PRO A 215 12.53 5.93 -2.55
N ARG A 216 13.57 5.26 -3.05
CA ARG A 216 14.39 4.41 -2.19
C ARG A 216 15.03 5.29 -1.10
N PRO A 217 14.84 4.96 0.18
CA PRO A 217 15.48 5.67 1.28
C PRO A 217 17.00 5.49 1.21
N TYR A 218 17.73 6.55 1.55
CA TYR A 218 19.20 6.61 1.50
C TYR A 218 19.85 5.94 2.71
#